data_AF-A0A920RZC5-F1
#
_entry.id   AF-A0A920RZC5-F1
#
_cell.length_a   1.000
_cell.length_b   1.000
_cell.length_c   1.000
_cell.angle_alpha   90.00
_cell.angle_beta   90.00
_cell.angle_gamma   90.00
#
_symmetry.space_group_name_H-M   'P 1'
#
loop_
_entity.id
_entity.type
_entity.pdbx_description
1 polymer ?
#
loop_
_entity_poly.entity_id
_entity_poly.type
_entity_poly.pdbx_seq_one_letter_code
_entity_poly.pdbx_strand_id
1 'polypeptide(L)'
;MHPVTAHGFNLGLRGSETLAIVIEEALSNKDDFTSDEILSKYNQKHQRSTRPLYYGTNLLVDLYNSEKLSAKVLRRLALRFGNNFWPVKRLIMGQLTEVQ
;
A
#
# COMPACT_ATOMS: atom_id res chain seq x y z
N MET A 1 4.44 -6.67 -8.29
CA MET A 1 5.07 -6.12 -7.07
C MET A 1 6.47 -6.71 -6.96
N HIS A 2 7.49 -5.91 -6.67
CA HIS A 2 8.80 -6.47 -6.32
C HIS A 2 8.70 -7.28 -5.00
N PRO A 3 9.29 -8.48 -4.89
CA PRO A 3 9.20 -9.32 -3.70
C PRO A 3 10.14 -8.80 -2.60
N VAL A 4 9.79 -7.66 -2.03
CA VAL A 4 10.48 -7.05 -0.89
C VAL A 4 9.55 -7.13 0.31
N THR A 5 9.89 -7.97 1.29
CA THR A 5 9.22 -8.07 2.61
C THR A 5 7.79 -8.64 2.60
N ALA A 6 7.55 -9.79 1.95
CA ALA A 6 6.27 -10.54 1.97
C ALA A 6 4.99 -9.72 1.67
N HIS A 7 5.13 -8.52 1.10
CA HIS A 7 4.04 -7.58 0.93
C HIS A 7 2.94 -8.11 0.02
N GLY A 8 3.28 -8.92 -0.98
CA GLY A 8 2.30 -9.57 -1.84
C GLY A 8 1.32 -10.45 -1.06
N PHE A 9 1.79 -11.14 -0.01
CA PHE A 9 0.93 -11.94 0.87
C PHE A 9 -0.02 -11.05 1.69
N ASN A 10 0.51 -10.00 2.33
CA ASN A 10 -0.29 -9.06 3.12
C ASN A 10 -1.32 -8.31 2.25
N LEU A 11 -0.95 -7.93 1.03
CA LEU A 11 -1.89 -7.34 0.06
C LEU A 11 -2.98 -8.34 -0.34
N GLY A 12 -2.63 -9.62 -0.52
CA GLY A 12 -3.58 -10.68 -0.79
C GLY A 12 -4.62 -10.82 0.32
N LEU A 13 -4.18 -10.92 1.58
CA LEU A 13 -5.08 -11.01 2.74
C LEU A 13 -6.00 -9.79 2.86
N ARG A 14 -5.47 -8.57 2.70
CA ARG A 14 -6.27 -7.34 2.67
C ARG A 14 -7.27 -7.32 1.52
N GLY A 15 -6.91 -7.89 0.37
CA GLY A 15 -7.81 -8.08 -0.76
C GLY A 15 -8.98 -8.98 -0.42
N SER A 16 -8.71 -10.16 0.14
CA SER A 16 -9.75 -11.10 0.58
C SER A 16 -10.68 -10.49 1.62
N GLU A 17 -10.14 -9.79 2.62
CA GLU A 17 -10.93 -9.08 3.64
C GLU A 17 -11.80 -7.97 3.01
N THR A 18 -11.22 -7.14 2.13
CA THR A 18 -11.97 -6.06 1.46
C THR A 18 -13.10 -6.62 0.60
N LEU A 19 -12.88 -7.73 -0.09
CA LEU A 19 -13.88 -8.40 -0.91
C LEU A 19 -15.01 -8.97 -0.04
N ALA A 20 -14.68 -9.65 1.06
CA ALA A 20 -15.67 -10.18 2.00
C ALA A 20 -16.62 -9.09 2.51
N ILE A 21 -16.07 -7.96 2.97
CA ILE A 21 -16.86 -6.82 3.46
C ILE A 21 -17.80 -6.28 2.37
N VAL A 22 -17.32 -6.15 1.13
CA VAL A 22 -18.13 -5.61 0.02
C VAL A 22 -19.26 -6.58 -0.36
N ILE A 23 -19.01 -7.89 -0.31
CA ILE A 23 -20.03 -8.92 -0.54
C ILE A 23 -21.07 -8.93 0.60
N GLU A 24 -20.63 -8.88 1.86
CA GLU A 24 -21.54 -8.82 3.01
C GLU A 24 -22.47 -7.62 2.96
N GLU A 25 -21.94 -6.45 2.59
CA GLU A 25 -22.73 -5.22 2.42
C GLU A 25 -23.77 -5.38 1.31
N ALA A 26 -23.39 -5.91 0.14
CA ALA A 26 -24.30 -6.18 -0.98
C ALA A 26 -25.42 -7.15 -0.59
N LEU A 27 -25.08 -8.25 0.10
CA LEU A 27 -26.05 -9.21 0.59
C LEU A 27 -27.03 -8.59 1.59
N SER A 28 -26.55 -7.72 2.48
CA SER A 28 -27.40 -7.02 3.46
C SER A 28 -28.42 -6.09 2.80
N ASN A 29 -28.04 -5.49 1.66
CA ASN A 29 -28.88 -4.59 0.86
C ASN A 29 -29.78 -5.34 -0.15
N LYS A 30 -29.60 -6.67 -0.29
CA LYS A 30 -30.23 -7.50 -1.34
C LYS A 30 -29.80 -7.10 -2.76
N ASP A 31 -28.60 -6.53 -2.90
CA ASP A 31 -27.99 -6.24 -4.20
C ASP A 31 -27.42 -7.53 -4.81
N ASP A 32 -27.29 -7.55 -6.15
CA ASP A 32 -26.51 -8.58 -6.83
C ASP A 32 -25.01 -8.36 -6.56
N PHE A 33 -24.44 -9.15 -5.67
CA PHE A 33 -23.02 -9.08 -5.30
C PHE A 33 -22.07 -9.43 -6.46
N THR A 34 -22.59 -10.01 -7.56
CA THR A 34 -21.82 -10.33 -8.77
C THR A 34 -21.82 -9.19 -9.79
N SER A 35 -22.58 -8.12 -9.52
CA SER A 35 -22.69 -6.98 -10.43
C SER A 35 -21.37 -6.20 -10.58
N ASP A 36 -21.20 -5.59 -11.76
CA ASP A 36 -20.04 -4.73 -12.06
C ASP A 36 -19.91 -3.56 -11.09
N GLU A 37 -21.02 -3.06 -10.55
CA GLU A 37 -21.03 -1.98 -9.56
C GLU A 37 -20.34 -2.40 -8.25
N ILE A 38 -20.72 -3.56 -7.71
CA ILE A 38 -20.12 -4.12 -6.49
C ILE A 38 -18.65 -4.46 -6.71
N LEU A 39 -18.29 -5.04 -7.85
CA LEU A 39 -16.89 -5.33 -8.20
C LEU A 39 -16.06 -4.04 -8.38
N SER A 40 -16.65 -2.99 -8.97
CA SER A 40 -16.01 -1.67 -9.08
C SER A 40 -15.77 -1.05 -7.71
N LYS A 41 -16.73 -1.17 -6.78
CA LYS A 41 -16.60 -0.72 -5.39
C LYS A 41 -15.45 -1.43 -4.68
N TYR A 42 -15.37 -2.76 -4.81
CA TYR A 42 -14.24 -3.55 -4.32
C TYR A 42 -12.91 -3.03 -4.89
N ASN A 43 -12.80 -2.91 -6.22
CA ASN A 43 -11.56 -2.47 -6.86
C ASN A 43 -11.15 -1.08 -6.38
N GLN A 44 -12.07 -0.12 -6.30
CA GLN A 44 -11.76 1.22 -5.81
C GLN A 44 -11.27 1.20 -4.36
N LYS A 45 -11.95 0.45 -3.47
CA LYS A 45 -11.58 0.34 -2.05
C LYS A 45 -10.21 -0.32 -1.87
N HIS A 46 -9.99 -1.44 -2.56
CA HIS A 46 -8.73 -2.17 -2.53
C HIS A 46 -7.58 -1.36 -3.12
N GLN A 47 -7.79 -0.68 -4.24
CA GLN A 47 -6.75 0.14 -4.87
C GLN A 47 -6.38 1.36 -4.00
N ARG A 48 -7.35 2.00 -3.32
CA ARG A 48 -7.05 3.10 -2.40
C ARG A 48 -6.18 2.66 -1.22
N SER A 49 -6.41 1.48 -0.67
CA SER A 49 -5.64 0.97 0.47
C SER A 49 -4.27 0.40 0.07
N THR A 50 -4.15 -0.20 -1.13
CA THR A 50 -2.94 -0.94 -1.51
C THR A 50 -1.99 -0.17 -2.42
N ARG A 51 -2.46 0.78 -3.24
CA ARG A 51 -1.60 1.54 -4.18
C ARG A 51 -0.47 2.31 -3.51
N PRO A 52 -0.68 3.06 -2.41
CA PRO A 52 0.40 3.82 -1.79
C PRO A 52 1.57 2.92 -1.40
N LEU A 53 1.25 1.78 -0.80
CA LEU A 53 2.23 0.80 -0.39
C LEU A 53 2.91 0.15 -1.60
N TYR A 54 2.13 -0.29 -2.59
CA TYR A 54 2.64 -0.90 -3.82
C TYR A 54 3.63 -0.01 -4.58
N TYR A 55 3.25 1.24 -4.85
CA TYR A 55 4.12 2.16 -5.57
C TYR A 55 5.27 2.63 -4.70
N GLY A 56 5.03 2.90 -3.41
CA GLY A 56 6.08 3.30 -2.46
C GLY A 56 7.20 2.27 -2.38
N THR A 57 6.87 0.98 -2.24
CA THR A 57 7.87 -0.08 -2.16
C THR A 57 8.63 -0.26 -3.47
N ASN A 58 7.95 -0.24 -4.62
CA ASN A 58 8.62 -0.41 -5.91
C ASN A 58 9.54 0.79 -6.21
N LEU A 59 9.10 2.02 -5.91
CA LEU A 59 9.94 3.22 -6.06
C LEU A 59 11.20 3.14 -5.20
N LEU A 60 11.09 2.64 -3.96
CA LEU A 60 12.26 2.41 -3.11
C LEU A 60 13.18 1.36 -3.71
N VAL A 61 12.66 0.22 -4.15
CA VAL A 61 13.46 -0.82 -4.80
C VAL A 61 14.20 -0.26 -6.02
N ASP A 62 13.50 0.45 -6.89
CA ASP A 62 14.09 1.04 -8.10
C ASP A 62 15.16 2.09 -7.75
N LEU A 63 14.90 2.93 -6.75
CA LEU A 63 15.83 3.96 -6.29
C LEU A 63 17.12 3.35 -5.72
N TYR A 64 17.02 2.25 -4.96
CA TYR A 64 18.17 1.61 -4.34
C TYR A 64 18.94 0.71 -5.30
N ASN A 65 18.27 0.11 -6.30
CA ASN A 65 18.92 -0.69 -7.34
C ASN A 65 19.53 0.16 -8.46
N SER A 66 19.16 1.44 -8.58
CA SER A 66 19.71 2.31 -9.62
C SER A 66 21.15 2.75 -9.33
N GLU A 67 22.05 2.51 -10.30
CA GLU A 67 23.45 2.94 -10.24
C GLU A 67 23.68 4.40 -10.67
N LYS A 68 22.65 5.07 -11.20
CA LYS A 68 22.71 6.45 -11.70
C LYS A 68 23.16 7.41 -10.59
N LEU A 69 23.95 8.42 -10.94
CA LEU A 69 24.43 9.44 -9.98
C LEU A 69 23.25 10.18 -9.32
N SER A 70 22.19 10.48 -10.08
CA SER A 70 20.96 11.10 -9.56
C SER A 70 20.29 10.25 -8.48
N ALA A 71 20.21 8.94 -8.66
CA ALA A 71 19.66 8.02 -7.66
C ALA A 71 20.49 8.00 -6.37
N LYS A 72 21.83 8.04 -6.48
CA LYS A 72 22.73 8.15 -5.32
C LYS A 72 22.51 9.44 -4.53
N VAL A 73 22.32 10.56 -5.22
CA VAL A 73 22.01 11.86 -4.60
C VAL A 73 20.64 11.82 -3.92
N LEU A 74 19.61 11.32 -4.62
CA LEU A 74 18.24 11.25 -4.10
C LEU A 74 18.15 10.37 -2.84
N ARG A 75 18.86 9.23 -2.80
CA ARG A 75 18.97 8.39 -1.59
C ARG A 75 19.52 9.18 -0.39
N ARG A 76 20.59 9.95 -0.58
CA ARG A 76 21.20 10.76 0.51
C ARG A 76 20.25 11.84 0.99
N LEU A 77 19.54 12.51 0.09
CA LEU A 77 18.54 13.53 0.44
C LEU A 77 17.38 12.91 1.21
N ALA A 78 16.84 11.79 0.74
CA ALA A 78 15.76 11.07 1.41
C ALA A 78 16.15 10.64 2.84
N LEU A 79 17.36 10.11 3.03
CA LEU A 79 17.88 9.74 4.36
C LEU A 79 18.05 10.95 5.28
N ARG A 80 18.63 12.05 4.78
CA ARG A 80 18.78 13.29 5.56
C ARG A 80 17.43 13.88 5.96
N PHE A 81 16.49 13.90 5.02
CA PHE A 81 15.14 14.39 5.27
C PHE A 81 14.43 13.53 6.31
N GLY A 82 14.44 12.20 6.15
CA GLY A 82 13.83 11.27 7.11
C GLY A 82 14.45 11.34 8.50
N ASN A 83 15.76 11.62 8.62
CA ASN A 83 16.40 11.75 9.93
C ASN A 83 16.10 13.08 10.63
N ASN A 84 15.85 14.15 9.88
CA ASN A 84 15.77 15.51 10.43
C ASN A 84 14.35 16.07 10.49
N PHE A 85 13.38 15.45 9.81
CA PHE A 85 11.99 15.90 9.80
C PHE A 85 11.10 15.02 10.69
N TRP A 86 10.86 15.50 11.91
CA TRP A 86 10.11 14.77 12.96
C TRP A 86 8.74 14.21 12.53
N PRO A 87 7.92 14.91 11.72
CA PRO A 87 6.64 14.36 11.26
C PRO A 87 6.78 13.06 10.44
N VAL A 88 7.85 12.92 9.66
CA VAL A 88 8.12 11.69 8.89
C VAL A 88 8.51 10.55 9.81
N LYS A 89 9.34 10.80 10.82
CA LYS A 89 9.66 9.79 11.85
C LYS A 89 8.39 9.28 12.54
N ARG A 90 7.48 10.19 12.90
CA ARG A 90 6.21 9.83 13.54
C ARG A 90 5.31 8.99 12.64
N LEU A 91 5.24 9.30 11.34
CA LEU A 91 4.48 8.50 10.37
C LEU A 91 5.04 7.09 10.20
N ILE A 92 6.37 6.96 10.06
CA ILE A 92 7.03 5.66 9.93
C ILE A 92 6.82 4.83 11.20
N MET A 93 6.99 5.44 12.38
CA MET A 93 6.71 4.78 13.64
C MET A 93 5.26 4.32 13.72
N GLY A 94 4.30 5.17 13.35
CA GLY A 94 2.87 4.81 13.32
C GLY A 94 2.55 3.60 12.43
N GLN A 95 3.24 3.46 11.28
CA GLN A 95 3.09 2.27 10.43
C GLN A 95 3.77 1.01 10.99
N LEU A 96 4.86 1.16 11.76
CA LEU A 96 5.57 0.04 12.38
C LEU A 96 4.90 -0.40 13.69
N THR A 97 4.22 0.52 14.38
CA THR A 97 3.45 0.28 15.60
C THR A 97 1.95 0.24 15.30
N GLU A 98 1.53 -0.22 14.12
CA GLU A 98 0.16 -0.70 13.92
C GLU A 98 -0.06 -1.91 14.86
N VAL A 99 -0.29 -1.60 16.14
CA VAL A 99 -1.06 -2.43 17.05
C VAL A 99 -2.48 -2.33 16.52
N GLN A 100 -2.98 -3.47 16.07
CA GLN A 100 -4.34 -3.71 15.61
C GLN A 100 -5.39 -3.17 16.59
#